data_AF-A0A7V9D380-F1
#
_entry.id   AF-A0A7V9D380-F1
#
_cell.length_a   1.000
_cell.length_b   1.000
_cell.length_c   1.000
_cell.angle_alpha   90.00
_cell.angle_beta   90.00
_cell.angle_gamma   90.00
#
_symmetry.space_group_name_H-M   'P 1'
#
loop_
_entity.id
_entity.type
_entity.pdbx_description
1 polymer ?
#
loop_
_entity_poly.entity_id
_entity_poly.type
_entity_poly.pdbx_seq_one_letter_code
_entity_poly.pdbx_strand_id
1 'polypeptide(L)'
;MVLLSVASQAGNTQHAQGLDARPVMSLHRVPWLGTFWLAFVLGIALRTLLVGGRGPLTSEEAGYALDAWRLLTGHAKPAESYRSAPGYVQTLSLLMFGLGAEEVTPRILSAVAGLLSVLFCLPLARVLGRGAALLASVLLAISPYWLLLDTGGGPDPVAVCLTLFGASLAVTRHWWPWSLAGAGSVAGYLLSFGAPGVWLSAGLVVFVAYTTRGAWRTARVALTLLAFGCAAAVGLSAFFTRAPQLPGDAAAATPLSFAAWIREVGLSAPVWALATGLVLFALGYGREQRRLSPGFVLAGLGVVVLLLAQALPAAYRPPPSTVVLLAGFGAAWLLEQSLRTLRPSAP
;
A
#
# COMPACT_ATOMS: atom_id res chain seq x y z
N MET A 1 39.41 27.79 -45.38
CA MET A 1 37.93 27.65 -45.28
C MET A 1 37.53 27.06 -43.92
N VAL A 2 38.00 27.64 -42.79
CA VAL A 2 37.79 27.12 -41.41
C VAL A 2 37.57 28.24 -40.37
N LEU A 3 37.34 29.50 -40.77
CA LEU A 3 37.33 30.64 -39.83
C LEU A 3 35.95 31.26 -39.51
N LEU A 4 34.83 30.63 -39.86
CA LEU A 4 33.50 31.26 -39.74
C LEU A 4 32.49 30.60 -38.77
N SER A 5 32.89 29.66 -37.91
CA SER A 5 31.94 28.93 -37.04
C SER A 5 31.90 29.37 -35.56
N VAL A 6 32.75 30.29 -35.12
CA VAL A 6 32.90 30.60 -33.67
C VAL A 6 32.09 31.82 -33.21
N ALA A 7 31.52 32.62 -34.12
CA ALA A 7 30.85 33.88 -33.74
C ALA A 7 29.35 33.76 -33.36
N SER A 8 28.73 32.57 -33.46
CA SER A 8 27.27 32.41 -33.25
C SER A 8 26.86 32.03 -31.82
N GLN A 9 27.82 31.72 -30.93
CA GLN A 9 27.50 31.12 -29.62
C GLN A 9 27.60 32.07 -28.41
N ALA A 10 27.88 33.36 -28.62
CA ALA A 10 28.09 34.32 -27.53
C ALA A 10 26.86 35.17 -27.15
N GLY A 11 25.73 35.05 -27.85
CA GLY A 11 24.64 36.04 -27.78
C GLY A 11 23.46 35.76 -26.85
N ASN A 12 23.32 34.57 -26.23
CA ASN A 12 22.03 34.16 -25.65
C ASN A 12 22.05 33.66 -24.20
N THR A 13 23.10 33.96 -23.42
CA THR A 13 23.23 33.47 -22.03
C THR A 13 22.89 34.51 -20.95
N GLN A 14 22.60 35.77 -21.29
CA GLN A 14 22.42 36.83 -20.28
C GLN A 14 20.95 37.09 -19.85
N HIS A 15 19.93 36.61 -20.58
CA HIS A 15 18.54 36.87 -20.21
C HIS A 15 17.87 35.83 -19.29
N ALA A 16 18.56 34.74 -18.94
CA ALA A 16 18.03 33.73 -18.01
C ALA A 16 18.51 33.92 -16.55
N GLN A 17 19.32 34.93 -16.24
CA GLN A 17 19.90 35.12 -14.89
C GLN A 17 19.08 36.03 -13.95
N GLY A 18 17.95 36.60 -14.42
CA GLY A 18 17.22 37.65 -13.68
C GLY A 18 16.06 37.18 -12.78
N LEU A 19 15.62 35.92 -12.86
CA LEU A 19 14.38 35.47 -12.18
C LEU A 19 14.58 34.45 -11.05
N ASP A 20 15.80 33.91 -10.87
CA ASP A 20 16.09 32.87 -9.86
C ASP A 20 16.71 33.39 -8.55
N ALA A 21 16.91 34.71 -8.43
CA ALA A 21 17.46 35.33 -7.20
C ALA A 21 16.39 35.61 -6.13
N ARG A 22 15.30 34.83 -6.08
CA ARG A 22 14.46 34.85 -4.87
C ARG A 22 15.28 34.20 -3.76
N PRO A 23 15.51 34.89 -2.62
CA PRO A 23 16.21 34.31 -1.50
C PRO A 23 15.35 33.14 -1.00
N VAL A 24 15.66 31.93 -1.47
CA VAL A 24 15.19 30.70 -0.85
C VAL A 24 15.76 30.79 0.56
N MET A 25 14.88 31.14 1.51
CA MET A 25 15.25 31.36 2.90
C MET A 25 16.18 30.23 3.31
N SER A 26 17.39 30.62 3.69
CA SER A 26 18.45 29.73 4.15
C SER A 26 17.99 29.07 5.46
N LEU A 27 17.18 28.02 5.31
CA LEU A 27 16.80 27.06 6.36
C LEU A 27 18.02 26.26 6.86
N HIS A 28 19.23 26.61 6.40
CA HIS A 28 20.47 25.90 6.68
C HIS A 28 20.88 25.93 8.16
N ARG A 29 20.29 26.80 8.98
CA ARG A 29 20.58 26.90 10.41
C ARG A 29 19.56 26.26 11.33
N VAL A 30 18.40 25.80 10.81
CA VAL A 30 17.44 25.10 11.68
C VAL A 30 17.96 23.68 11.89
N PRO A 31 18.19 23.24 13.15
CA PRO A 31 18.59 21.86 13.42
C PRO A 31 17.43 20.94 13.05
N TRP A 32 17.45 20.43 11.83
CA TRP A 32 16.37 19.62 11.26
C TRP A 32 16.00 18.44 12.16
N LEU A 33 17.01 17.82 12.80
CA LEU A 33 16.83 16.72 13.73
C LEU A 33 16.08 17.16 15.00
N GLY A 34 16.38 18.35 15.53
CA GLY A 34 15.66 18.91 16.68
C GLY A 34 14.20 19.22 16.34
N THR A 35 13.93 19.74 15.14
CA THR A 35 12.56 20.01 14.67
C THR A 35 11.78 18.71 14.48
N PHE A 36 12.44 17.67 13.97
CA PHE A 36 11.85 16.35 13.82
C PHE A 36 11.46 15.76 15.19
N TRP A 37 12.37 15.78 16.16
CA TRP A 37 12.09 15.26 17.51
C TRP A 37 11.00 16.05 18.21
N LEU A 38 10.96 17.37 18.04
CA LEU A 38 9.87 18.20 18.54
C LEU A 38 8.52 17.76 17.95
N ALA A 39 8.44 17.56 16.63
CA ALA A 39 7.23 17.08 15.99
C ALA A 39 6.84 15.67 16.48
N PHE A 40 7.81 14.80 16.71
CA PHE A 40 7.58 13.46 17.24
C PHE A 40 7.02 13.49 18.67
N VAL A 41 7.63 14.26 19.58
CA VAL A 41 7.18 14.43 20.96
C VAL A 41 5.78 15.06 21.01
N LEU A 42 5.53 16.07 20.17
CA LEU A 42 4.20 16.66 20.02
C LEU A 42 3.19 15.61 19.53
N GLY A 43 3.58 14.77 18.57
CA GLY A 43 2.77 13.65 18.09
C GLY A 43 2.41 12.63 19.17
N ILE A 44 3.34 12.34 20.10
CA ILE A 44 3.07 11.50 21.29
C ILE A 44 2.06 12.18 22.21
N ALA A 45 2.30 13.45 22.55
CA ALA A 45 1.42 14.20 23.45
C ALA A 45 -0.02 14.26 22.92
N LEU A 46 -0.20 14.57 21.64
CA LEU A 46 -1.54 14.64 21.03
C LEU A 46 -2.24 13.27 21.02
N ARG A 47 -1.54 12.20 20.66
CA ARG A 47 -2.14 10.85 20.61
C ARG A 47 -2.49 10.32 22.00
N THR A 48 -1.63 10.51 22.99
CA THR A 48 -1.90 10.08 24.37
C THR A 48 -3.12 10.77 24.96
N LEU A 49 -3.26 12.08 24.75
CA LEU A 49 -4.44 12.84 25.16
C LEU A 49 -5.72 12.36 24.45
N LEU A 50 -5.64 12.10 23.14
CA LEU A 50 -6.80 11.71 22.33
C LEU A 50 -7.23 10.25 22.53
N VAL A 51 -6.31 9.35 22.82
CA VAL A 51 -6.61 7.93 23.07
C VAL A 51 -7.28 7.74 24.43
N GLY A 52 -6.76 8.38 25.48
CA GLY A 52 -7.30 8.25 26.84
C GLY A 52 -8.54 9.11 27.11
N GLY A 53 -8.69 10.24 26.41
CA GLY A 53 -9.80 11.18 26.62
C GLY A 53 -11.05 10.93 25.76
N ARG A 54 -11.02 9.93 24.88
CA ARG A 54 -12.17 9.62 24.02
C ARG A 54 -13.22 8.82 24.78
N GLY A 55 -14.49 9.19 24.58
CA GLY A 55 -15.64 8.47 25.10
C GLY A 55 -15.81 7.07 24.47
N PRO A 56 -17.04 6.51 24.53
CA PRO A 56 -17.33 5.14 24.12
C PRO A 56 -16.81 4.79 22.73
N LEU A 57 -16.53 3.51 22.49
CA LEU A 57 -16.10 3.01 21.19
C LEU A 57 -17.13 3.35 20.10
N THR A 58 -16.65 3.79 18.95
CA THR A 58 -17.50 3.94 17.76
C THR A 58 -17.99 2.56 17.30
N SER A 59 -19.03 2.53 16.47
CA SER A 59 -19.54 1.26 15.91
C SER A 59 -18.49 0.50 15.09
N GLU A 60 -17.54 1.22 14.49
CA GLU A 60 -16.42 0.65 13.77
C GLU A 60 -15.38 0.03 14.72
N GLU A 61 -14.91 0.81 15.70
CA GLU A 61 -13.98 0.35 16.74
C GLU A 61 -14.53 -0.85 17.51
N ALA A 62 -15.79 -0.77 17.96
CA ALA A 62 -16.44 -1.80 18.75
C ALA A 62 -16.56 -3.12 18.01
N GLY A 63 -16.78 -3.10 16.69
CA GLY A 63 -16.83 -4.34 15.91
C GLY A 63 -15.46 -5.00 15.77
N TYR A 64 -14.39 -4.23 15.50
CA TYR A 64 -13.04 -4.82 15.50
C TYR A 64 -12.63 -5.34 16.88
N ALA A 65 -12.98 -4.61 17.94
CA ALA A 65 -12.74 -5.01 19.32
C ALA A 65 -13.49 -6.31 19.67
N LEU A 66 -14.76 -6.42 19.28
CA LEU A 66 -15.57 -7.61 19.50
C LEU A 66 -15.03 -8.81 18.71
N ASP A 67 -14.65 -8.62 17.46
CA ASP A 67 -14.06 -9.68 16.63
C ASP A 67 -12.75 -10.18 17.23
N ALA A 68 -11.89 -9.27 17.71
CA ALA A 68 -10.64 -9.60 18.38
C ALA A 68 -10.87 -10.33 19.71
N TRP A 69 -11.84 -9.91 20.51
CA TRP A 69 -12.22 -10.57 21.76
C TRP A 69 -12.81 -11.96 21.53
N ARG A 70 -13.65 -12.13 20.50
CA ARG A 70 -14.19 -13.45 20.12
C ARG A 70 -13.08 -14.39 19.66
N LEU A 71 -12.11 -13.88 18.89
CA LEU A 71 -10.93 -14.65 18.51
C LEU A 71 -10.09 -15.04 19.74
N LEU A 72 -9.88 -14.11 20.67
CA LEU A 72 -9.13 -14.35 21.90
C LEU A 72 -9.78 -15.41 22.80
N THR A 73 -11.11 -15.42 22.90
CA THR A 73 -11.86 -16.32 23.78
C THR A 73 -12.29 -17.64 23.12
N GLY A 74 -11.94 -17.86 21.84
CA GLY A 74 -12.35 -19.05 21.09
C GLY A 74 -13.82 -19.07 20.66
N HIS A 75 -14.55 -17.96 20.82
CA HIS A 75 -15.95 -17.81 20.37
C HIS A 75 -16.07 -17.37 18.91
N ALA A 76 -14.95 -17.24 18.18
CA ALA A 76 -14.97 -16.86 16.79
C ALA A 76 -15.67 -17.92 15.94
N LYS A 77 -16.85 -17.60 15.42
CA LYS A 77 -17.53 -18.45 14.44
C LYS A 77 -16.79 -18.37 13.11
N PRO A 78 -16.45 -19.49 12.45
CA PRO A 78 -15.71 -19.51 11.19
C PRO A 78 -16.36 -18.75 10.02
N ALA A 79 -17.66 -18.46 10.11
CA ALA A 79 -18.47 -17.91 9.01
C ALA A 79 -19.17 -16.58 9.34
N GLU A 80 -19.20 -16.13 10.60
CA GLU A 80 -19.70 -14.78 10.90
C GLU A 80 -18.55 -13.81 10.65
N SER A 81 -18.53 -13.32 9.42
CA SER A 81 -17.68 -12.27 8.87
C SER A 81 -16.84 -11.53 9.90
N TYR A 82 -15.58 -11.92 10.03
CA TYR A 82 -14.57 -10.93 10.40
C TYR A 82 -14.81 -9.72 9.50
N ARG A 83 -14.96 -8.54 10.10
CA ARG A 83 -14.86 -7.31 9.30
C ARG A 83 -13.59 -7.37 8.45
N SER A 84 -13.58 -6.63 7.36
CA SER A 84 -12.68 -6.69 6.20
C SER A 84 -11.15 -6.67 6.44
N ALA A 85 -10.63 -6.86 7.65
CA ALA A 85 -9.21 -6.82 8.00
C ALA A 85 -8.80 -7.95 8.99
N PRO A 86 -8.77 -9.24 8.58
CA PRO A 86 -8.41 -10.36 9.47
C PRO A 86 -7.02 -10.21 10.11
N GLY A 87 -6.03 -9.64 9.40
CA GLY A 87 -4.70 -9.40 9.96
C GLY A 87 -4.69 -8.38 11.09
N TYR A 88 -5.53 -7.34 10.96
CA TYR A 88 -5.72 -6.35 12.02
C TYR A 88 -6.37 -6.98 13.26
N VAL A 89 -7.43 -7.76 13.07
CA VAL A 89 -8.14 -8.45 14.16
C VAL A 89 -7.22 -9.40 14.92
N GLN A 90 -6.37 -10.16 14.22
CA GLN A 90 -5.38 -11.05 14.85
C GLN A 90 -4.34 -10.29 15.68
N THR A 91 -3.87 -9.14 15.19
CA THR A 91 -2.91 -8.33 15.96
C THR A 91 -3.58 -7.65 17.14
N LEU A 92 -4.83 -7.21 16.98
CA LEU A 92 -5.59 -6.65 18.08
C LEU A 92 -5.90 -7.71 19.16
N SER A 93 -6.19 -8.96 18.80
CA SER A 93 -6.42 -10.02 19.79
C SER A 93 -5.16 -10.34 20.61
N LEU A 94 -3.98 -10.34 19.98
CA LEU A 94 -2.70 -10.46 20.68
C LEU A 94 -2.44 -9.28 21.62
N LEU A 95 -2.80 -8.07 21.19
CA LEU A 95 -2.69 -6.88 22.04
C LEU A 95 -3.62 -6.97 23.25
N MET A 96 -4.87 -7.40 23.05
CA MET A 96 -5.83 -7.65 24.13
C MET A 96 -5.40 -8.76 25.07
N PHE A 97 -4.72 -9.80 24.57
CA PHE A 97 -4.14 -10.83 25.43
C PHE A 97 -3.06 -10.24 26.37
N GLY A 98 -2.22 -9.34 25.87
CA GLY A 98 -1.12 -8.75 26.64
C GLY A 98 -1.54 -7.59 27.56
N LEU A 99 -2.46 -6.73 27.12
CA LEU A 99 -2.86 -5.51 27.84
C LEU A 99 -4.24 -5.58 28.50
N GLY A 100 -5.03 -6.61 28.21
CA GLY A 100 -6.42 -6.72 28.63
C GLY A 100 -7.41 -6.15 27.60
N ALA A 101 -8.68 -6.54 27.77
CA ALA A 101 -9.79 -6.13 26.90
C ALA A 101 -10.48 -4.87 27.45
N GLU A 102 -9.75 -3.75 27.45
CA GLU A 102 -10.26 -2.43 27.84
C GLU A 102 -10.71 -1.62 26.62
N GLU A 103 -11.49 -0.56 26.84
CA GLU A 103 -11.93 0.35 25.77
C GLU A 103 -10.75 1.08 25.09
N VAL A 104 -9.63 1.23 25.78
CA VAL A 104 -8.44 1.90 25.25
C VAL A 104 -7.65 0.97 24.33
N THR A 105 -7.64 -0.33 24.58
CA THR A 105 -6.80 -1.31 23.88
C THR A 105 -6.95 -1.28 22.35
N PRO A 106 -8.16 -1.22 21.76
CA PRO A 106 -8.34 -1.11 20.31
C PRO A 106 -7.67 0.10 19.68
N ARG A 107 -7.56 1.20 20.42
CA ARG A 107 -7.00 2.47 19.91
C ARG A 107 -5.48 2.52 20.01
N ILE A 108 -4.88 1.76 20.93
CA ILE A 108 -3.43 1.73 21.13
C ILE A 108 -2.71 1.30 19.85
N LEU A 109 -3.19 0.25 19.19
CA LEU A 109 -2.54 -0.30 18.00
C LEU A 109 -2.46 0.74 16.87
N SER A 110 -3.58 1.38 16.56
CA SER A 110 -3.68 2.41 15.53
C SER A 110 -2.88 3.66 15.91
N ALA A 111 -2.88 4.07 17.18
CA ALA A 111 -2.18 5.26 17.64
C ALA A 111 -0.65 5.06 17.58
N VAL A 112 -0.17 3.89 18.00
CA VAL A 112 1.24 3.51 17.87
C VAL A 112 1.65 3.46 16.41
N ALA A 113 0.81 2.90 15.52
CA ALA A 113 1.07 2.90 14.09
C ALA A 113 1.14 4.32 13.50
N GLY A 114 0.24 5.22 13.91
CA GLY A 114 0.28 6.63 13.53
C GLY A 114 1.57 7.32 13.96
N LEU A 115 2.05 7.02 15.17
CA LEU A 115 3.32 7.54 15.70
C LEU A 115 4.53 6.99 14.95
N LEU A 116 4.58 5.68 14.71
CA LEU A 116 5.64 5.02 13.95
C LEU A 116 5.71 5.53 12.50
N SER A 117 4.57 5.87 11.91
CA SER A 117 4.50 6.50 10.57
C SER A 117 5.31 7.80 10.50
N VAL A 118 5.32 8.61 11.57
CA VAL A 118 6.15 9.82 11.67
C VAL A 118 7.65 9.46 11.67
N LEU A 119 8.04 8.40 12.38
CA LEU A 119 9.43 7.91 12.44
C LEU A 119 9.92 7.40 11.09
N PHE A 120 9.07 6.67 10.35
CA PHE A 120 9.43 6.10 9.05
C PHE A 120 9.65 7.16 7.95
N CYS A 121 9.32 8.42 8.18
CA CYS A 121 9.74 9.50 7.29
C CYS A 121 11.26 9.78 7.35
N LEU A 122 11.97 9.46 8.44
CA LEU A 122 13.41 9.70 8.57
C LEU A 122 14.26 8.98 7.52
N PRO A 123 14.16 7.66 7.34
CA PRO A 123 14.92 6.95 6.30
C PRO A 123 14.55 7.43 4.89
N LEU A 124 13.30 7.85 4.67
CA LEU A 124 12.83 8.39 3.40
C LEU A 124 13.45 9.77 3.06
N ALA A 125 14.02 10.49 4.04
CA ALA A 125 14.74 11.74 3.82
C ALA A 125 15.93 11.60 2.86
N ARG A 126 16.46 10.38 2.69
CA ARG A 126 17.53 10.09 1.70
C ARG A 126 17.06 10.19 0.26
N VAL A 127 15.77 9.97 0.00
CA VAL A 127 15.17 9.99 -1.34
C VAL A 127 14.40 11.29 -1.57
N LEU A 128 13.60 11.72 -0.59
CA LEU A 128 12.74 12.91 -0.70
C LEU A 128 13.50 14.22 -0.41
N GLY A 129 14.65 14.14 0.25
CA GLY A 129 15.35 15.29 0.82
C GLY A 129 14.87 15.61 2.25
N ARG A 130 15.74 16.26 3.03
CA ARG A 130 15.52 16.52 4.47
C ARG A 130 14.30 17.40 4.73
N GLY A 131 14.11 18.45 3.93
CA GLY A 131 12.98 19.38 4.10
C GLY A 131 11.63 18.72 3.83
N ALA A 132 11.53 17.93 2.76
CA ALA A 132 10.29 17.22 2.43
C ALA A 132 9.94 16.13 3.47
N ALA A 133 10.94 15.38 3.94
CA ALA A 133 10.73 14.41 5.02
C ALA A 133 10.30 15.08 6.33
N LEU A 134 10.93 16.20 6.70
CA LEU A 134 10.54 16.97 7.87
C LEU A 134 9.10 17.47 7.75
N LEU A 135 8.74 18.06 6.60
CA LEU A 135 7.38 18.52 6.34
C LEU A 135 6.37 17.36 6.44
N ALA A 136 6.68 16.21 5.84
CA ALA A 136 5.83 15.02 5.92
C ALA A 136 5.67 14.54 7.37
N SER A 137 6.75 14.52 8.16
CA SER A 137 6.70 14.18 9.58
C SER A 137 5.85 15.15 10.39
N VAL A 138 6.00 16.47 10.18
CA VAL A 138 5.20 17.48 10.89
C VAL A 138 3.72 17.36 10.50
N LEU A 139 3.43 17.20 9.21
CA LEU A 139 2.08 17.01 8.72
C LEU A 139 1.45 15.74 9.32
N LEU A 140 2.13 14.60 9.33
CA LEU A 140 1.62 13.38 9.97
C LEU A 140 1.50 13.53 11.49
N ALA A 141 2.38 14.28 12.15
CA ALA A 141 2.32 14.44 13.60
C ALA A 141 1.11 15.27 14.04
N ILE A 142 0.77 16.33 13.31
CA ILE A 142 -0.19 17.38 13.73
C ILE A 142 -1.49 17.38 12.90
N SER A 143 -1.53 16.71 11.74
CA SER A 143 -2.71 16.73 10.86
C SER A 143 -3.95 16.26 11.62
N PRO A 144 -5.01 17.09 11.71
CA PRO A 144 -6.24 16.73 12.39
C PRO A 144 -6.88 15.47 11.80
N TYR A 145 -6.83 15.33 10.48
CA TYR A 145 -7.37 14.15 9.80
C TYR A 145 -6.62 12.88 10.20
N TRP A 146 -5.28 12.95 10.24
CA TRP A 146 -4.47 11.80 10.62
C TRP A 146 -4.63 11.44 12.09
N LEU A 147 -4.67 12.44 12.97
CA LEU A 147 -4.94 12.26 14.39
C LEU A 147 -6.33 11.65 14.63
N LEU A 148 -7.35 12.04 13.87
CA LEU A 148 -8.69 11.45 14.00
C LEU A 148 -8.71 9.98 13.56
N LEU A 149 -8.01 9.64 12.47
CA LEU A 149 -7.91 8.27 11.97
C LEU A 149 -7.08 7.36 12.90
N ASP A 150 -5.90 7.81 13.31
CA ASP A 150 -4.96 6.97 14.07
C ASP A 150 -5.37 6.72 15.51
N THR A 151 -6.20 7.59 16.08
CA THR A 151 -6.79 7.38 17.41
C THR A 151 -8.14 6.66 17.36
N GLY A 152 -8.67 6.36 16.17
CA GLY A 152 -10.00 5.77 15.93
C GLY A 152 -10.05 4.24 15.86
N GLY A 153 -9.04 3.52 16.35
CA GLY A 153 -9.05 2.05 16.49
C GLY A 153 -9.35 1.24 15.23
N GLY A 154 -8.89 1.70 14.06
CA GLY A 154 -9.08 1.05 12.76
C GLY A 154 -7.80 0.49 12.11
N PRO A 155 -7.96 -0.29 11.02
CA PRO A 155 -6.83 -0.91 10.29
C PRO A 155 -6.00 0.07 9.45
N ASP A 156 -6.57 1.18 8.99
CA ASP A 156 -5.92 2.09 8.03
C ASP A 156 -4.58 2.68 8.52
N PRO A 157 -4.48 3.18 9.77
CA PRO A 157 -3.23 3.74 10.30
C PRO A 157 -2.11 2.69 10.35
N VAL A 158 -2.46 1.45 10.70
CA VAL A 158 -1.54 0.31 10.70
C VAL A 158 -1.07 0.00 9.28
N ALA A 159 -1.98 0.00 8.31
CA ALA A 159 -1.65 -0.24 6.93
C ALA A 159 -0.69 0.84 6.36
N VAL A 160 -0.95 2.12 6.63
CA VAL A 160 -0.04 3.21 6.22
C VAL A 160 1.32 3.10 6.90
N CYS A 161 1.34 2.80 8.21
CA CYS A 161 2.57 2.59 8.97
C CYS A 161 3.44 1.49 8.35
N LEU A 162 2.83 0.34 8.06
CA LEU A 162 3.47 -0.79 7.40
C LEU A 162 3.99 -0.40 6.00
N THR A 163 3.22 0.37 5.24
CA THR A 163 3.64 0.86 3.92
C THR A 163 4.88 1.74 4.00
N LEU A 164 4.89 2.69 4.94
CA LEU A 164 6.04 3.55 5.18
C LEU A 164 7.24 2.76 5.69
N PHE A 165 7.02 1.74 6.51
CA PHE A 165 8.06 0.82 6.95
C PHE A 165 8.67 0.06 5.77
N GLY A 166 7.85 -0.54 4.90
CA GLY A 166 8.32 -1.22 3.70
C GLY A 166 9.10 -0.29 2.77
N ALA A 167 8.61 0.93 2.58
CA ALA A 167 9.29 1.96 1.79
C ALA A 167 10.63 2.36 2.42
N SER A 168 10.66 2.49 3.74
CA SER A 168 11.87 2.77 4.51
C SER A 168 12.92 1.68 4.33
N LEU A 169 12.52 0.41 4.46
CA LEU A 169 13.39 -0.75 4.24
C LEU A 169 13.99 -0.72 2.84
N ALA A 170 13.16 -0.47 1.81
CA ALA A 170 13.59 -0.41 0.42
C ALA A 170 14.63 0.69 0.15
N VAL A 171 14.55 1.82 0.86
CA VAL A 171 15.53 2.91 0.77
C VAL A 171 16.84 2.59 1.50
N THR A 172 16.81 1.76 2.54
CA THR A 172 18.01 1.34 3.29
C THR A 172 18.82 0.29 2.52
N ARG A 173 19.49 0.74 1.45
CA ARG A 173 20.30 -0.05 0.49
C ARG A 173 21.26 -1.08 1.06
N HIS A 174 21.71 -0.94 2.30
CA HIS A 174 22.79 -1.78 2.83
C HIS A 174 22.41 -3.25 3.09
N TRP A 175 21.11 -3.60 3.10
CA TRP A 175 20.60 -4.97 3.35
C TRP A 175 19.72 -5.46 2.20
N TRP A 176 20.12 -5.19 0.96
CA TRP A 176 19.30 -5.35 -0.26
C TRP A 176 18.42 -6.62 -0.33
N PRO A 177 18.91 -7.86 -0.10
CA PRO A 177 18.04 -9.04 -0.17
C PRO A 177 17.02 -9.09 0.99
N TRP A 178 17.43 -8.72 2.20
CA TRP A 178 16.57 -8.71 3.38
C TRP A 178 15.56 -7.58 3.36
N SER A 179 15.91 -6.41 2.82
CA SER A 179 14.98 -5.28 2.68
C SER A 179 13.86 -5.56 1.69
N LEU A 180 14.17 -6.27 0.60
CA LEU A 180 13.16 -6.71 -0.35
C LEU A 180 12.25 -7.75 0.30
N ALA A 181 12.83 -8.78 0.92
CA ALA A 181 12.06 -9.78 1.67
C ALA A 181 11.14 -9.14 2.70
N GLY A 182 11.64 -8.20 3.50
CA GLY A 182 10.87 -7.44 4.47
C GLY A 182 9.74 -6.62 3.84
N ALA A 183 10.01 -5.86 2.77
CA ALA A 183 8.97 -5.11 2.05
C ALA A 183 7.91 -6.02 1.43
N GLY A 184 8.32 -7.22 0.99
CA GLY A 184 7.46 -8.29 0.51
C GLY A 184 6.53 -8.84 1.58
N SER A 185 7.08 -9.19 2.74
CA SER A 185 6.32 -9.65 3.91
C SER A 185 5.34 -8.59 4.37
N VAL A 186 5.75 -7.32 4.36
CA VAL A 186 4.89 -6.17 4.66
C VAL A 186 3.75 -6.06 3.65
N ALA A 187 4.03 -6.16 2.35
CA ALA A 187 2.99 -6.14 1.32
C ALA A 187 1.99 -7.31 1.47
N GLY A 188 2.49 -8.52 1.77
CA GLY A 188 1.65 -9.68 2.06
C GLY A 188 0.77 -9.49 3.29
N TYR A 189 1.34 -8.95 4.36
CA TYR A 189 0.60 -8.66 5.56
C TYR A 189 -0.43 -7.55 5.34
N LEU A 190 -0.12 -6.52 4.56
CA LEU A 190 -1.08 -5.49 4.16
C LEU A 190 -2.30 -6.08 3.45
N LEU A 191 -2.14 -7.09 2.60
CA LEU A 191 -3.29 -7.74 1.94
C LEU A 191 -4.28 -8.36 2.93
N SER A 192 -3.83 -8.70 4.14
CA SER A 192 -4.71 -9.18 5.22
C SER A 192 -5.50 -8.07 5.94
N PHE A 193 -5.29 -6.79 5.60
CA PHE A 193 -6.03 -5.63 6.14
C PHE A 193 -7.22 -5.23 5.25
N GLY A 194 -7.49 -5.99 4.17
CA GLY A 194 -8.60 -5.72 3.25
C GLY A 194 -8.29 -4.67 2.21
N ALA A 195 -9.35 -3.96 1.78
CA ALA A 195 -9.27 -2.96 0.70
C ALA A 195 -8.17 -1.89 0.88
N PRO A 196 -7.98 -1.27 2.07
CA PRO A 196 -6.92 -0.28 2.25
C PRO A 196 -5.53 -0.89 2.06
N GLY A 197 -5.35 -2.10 2.59
CA GLY A 197 -4.12 -2.86 2.48
C GLY A 197 -3.77 -3.26 1.04
N VAL A 198 -4.76 -3.53 0.19
CA VAL A 198 -4.55 -3.80 -1.24
C VAL A 198 -3.95 -2.60 -1.95
N TRP A 199 -4.53 -1.42 -1.82
CA TRP A 199 -4.02 -0.20 -2.48
C TRP A 199 -2.64 0.19 -2.00
N LEU A 200 -2.39 0.01 -0.70
CA LEU A 200 -1.12 0.33 -0.08
C LEU A 200 -0.01 -0.68 -0.43
N SER A 201 -0.33 -1.97 -0.50
CA SER A 201 0.61 -3.00 -0.96
C SER A 201 1.00 -2.78 -2.43
N ALA A 202 0.04 -2.40 -3.27
CA ALA A 202 0.27 -1.95 -4.63
C ALA A 202 1.20 -0.74 -4.69
N GLY A 203 0.89 0.32 -3.93
CA GLY A 203 1.71 1.52 -3.79
C GLY A 203 3.16 1.21 -3.42
N LEU A 204 3.33 0.33 -2.42
CA LEU A 204 4.62 -0.12 -1.94
C LEU A 204 5.40 -0.86 -3.04
N VAL A 205 4.75 -1.76 -3.77
CA VAL A 205 5.38 -2.48 -4.89
C VAL A 205 5.85 -1.50 -5.97
N VAL A 206 5.06 -0.46 -6.30
CA VAL A 206 5.49 0.61 -7.24
C VAL A 206 6.75 1.27 -6.72
N PHE A 207 6.74 1.64 -5.44
CA PHE A 207 7.80 2.41 -4.83
C PHE A 207 9.12 1.61 -4.76
N VAL A 208 9.04 0.35 -4.38
CA VAL A 208 10.16 -0.59 -4.40
C VAL A 208 10.69 -0.76 -5.84
N ALA A 209 9.81 -0.93 -6.82
CA ALA A 209 10.20 -1.01 -8.23
C ALA A 209 10.89 0.28 -8.70
N TYR A 210 10.38 1.45 -8.31
CA TYR A 210 10.95 2.76 -8.67
C TYR A 210 12.34 2.99 -8.07
N THR A 211 12.53 2.64 -6.79
CA THR A 211 13.80 2.88 -6.07
C THR A 211 14.90 1.91 -6.50
N THR A 212 14.54 0.74 -7.04
CA THR A 212 15.48 -0.26 -7.52
C THR A 212 15.73 -0.13 -9.03
N ARG A 213 16.84 0.52 -9.42
CA ARG A 213 17.22 0.83 -10.83
C ARG A 213 17.49 -0.39 -11.77
N GLY A 214 17.02 -1.59 -11.44
CA GLY A 214 17.19 -2.81 -12.24
C GLY A 214 15.85 -3.54 -12.40
N ALA A 215 14.93 -2.92 -13.13
CA ALA A 215 13.50 -3.15 -13.07
C ALA A 215 13.07 -4.59 -13.32
N TRP A 216 13.82 -5.36 -14.13
CA TRP A 216 13.41 -6.71 -14.49
C TRP A 216 13.69 -7.78 -13.43
N ARG A 217 14.84 -7.72 -12.73
CA ARG A 217 15.14 -8.64 -11.63
C ARG A 217 14.34 -8.28 -10.38
N THR A 218 14.15 -6.98 -10.11
CA THR A 218 13.37 -6.54 -8.96
C THR A 218 11.86 -6.68 -9.15
N ALA A 219 11.32 -6.57 -10.38
CA ALA A 219 9.92 -6.91 -10.64
C ALA A 219 9.64 -8.40 -10.37
N ARG A 220 10.53 -9.30 -10.82
CA ARG A 220 10.42 -10.74 -10.50
C ARG A 220 10.48 -10.99 -9.00
N VAL A 221 11.40 -10.33 -8.30
CA VAL A 221 11.55 -10.45 -6.84
C VAL A 221 10.32 -9.88 -6.12
N ALA A 222 9.80 -8.72 -6.52
CA ALA A 222 8.59 -8.14 -5.95
C ALA A 222 7.36 -9.03 -6.18
N LEU A 223 7.22 -9.63 -7.38
CA LEU A 223 6.15 -10.58 -7.68
C LEU A 223 6.26 -11.87 -6.88
N THR A 224 7.46 -12.43 -6.74
CA THR A 224 7.68 -13.64 -5.91
C THR A 224 7.44 -13.35 -4.44
N LEU A 225 7.83 -12.17 -3.97
CA LEU A 225 7.61 -11.73 -2.60
C LEU A 225 6.15 -11.41 -2.30
N LEU A 226 5.43 -10.82 -3.24
CA LEU A 226 3.99 -10.62 -3.13
C LEU A 226 3.27 -11.97 -3.13
N ALA A 227 3.66 -12.90 -4.00
CA ALA A 227 3.14 -14.26 -4.01
C ALA A 227 3.44 -15.00 -2.68
N PHE A 228 4.65 -14.87 -2.15
CA PHE A 228 5.03 -15.44 -0.86
C PHE A 228 4.25 -14.80 0.30
N GLY A 229 4.10 -13.48 0.28
CA GLY A 229 3.29 -12.73 1.24
C GLY A 229 1.82 -13.16 1.24
N CYS A 230 1.23 -13.32 0.06
CA CYS A 230 -0.11 -13.91 -0.11
C CYS A 230 -0.17 -15.32 0.46
N ALA A 231 0.81 -16.18 0.14
CA ALA A 231 0.85 -17.56 0.63
C ALA A 231 1.01 -17.63 2.15
N ALA A 232 1.82 -16.76 2.74
CA ALA A 232 2.01 -16.66 4.18
C ALA A 232 0.73 -16.17 4.88
N ALA A 233 0.04 -15.17 4.34
CA ALA A 233 -1.23 -14.69 4.87
C ALA A 233 -2.32 -15.78 4.83
N VAL A 234 -2.40 -16.53 3.72
CA VAL A 234 -3.32 -17.68 3.58
C VAL A 234 -2.94 -18.80 4.55
N GLY A 235 -1.64 -19.13 4.68
CA GLY A 235 -1.14 -20.15 5.58
C GLY A 235 -1.39 -19.83 7.06
N LEU A 236 -1.17 -18.58 7.46
CA LEU A 236 -1.44 -18.10 8.81
C LEU A 236 -2.94 -18.17 9.12
N SER A 237 -3.78 -17.74 8.17
CA SER A 237 -5.24 -17.86 8.29
C SER A 237 -5.69 -19.32 8.39
N ALA A 238 -5.09 -20.23 7.63
CA ALA A 238 -5.40 -21.67 7.67
C ALA A 238 -4.92 -22.35 8.96
N PHE A 239 -3.83 -21.86 9.56
CA PHE A 239 -3.33 -22.34 10.84
C PHE A 239 -4.30 -21.99 11.97
N PHE A 240 -4.76 -20.74 12.03
CA PHE A 240 -5.72 -20.30 13.06
C PHE A 240 -7.10 -20.96 12.92
N THR A 241 -7.54 -21.31 11.71
CA THR A 241 -8.81 -22.06 11.53
C THR A 241 -8.71 -23.54 11.85
N ARG A 242 -7.50 -24.11 11.91
CA ARG A 242 -7.23 -25.50 12.32
C ARG A 242 -6.85 -25.67 13.77
N ALA A 243 -6.78 -24.59 14.56
CA ALA A 243 -6.57 -24.69 15.99
C ALA A 243 -7.61 -25.66 16.57
N PRO A 244 -7.18 -26.66 17.37
CA PRO A 244 -8.01 -27.80 17.73
C PRO A 244 -9.27 -27.29 18.41
N GLN A 245 -10.42 -27.58 17.80
CA GLN A 245 -11.70 -27.41 18.45
C GLN A 245 -11.66 -28.24 19.73
N LEU A 246 -11.72 -27.56 20.88
CA LEU A 246 -11.88 -28.23 22.16
C LEU A 246 -13.13 -29.12 22.04
N PRO A 247 -13.02 -30.41 22.39
CA PRO A 247 -14.14 -31.34 22.27
C PRO A 247 -15.26 -30.89 23.21
N GLY A 248 -16.34 -30.36 22.63
CA GLY A 248 -17.50 -29.84 23.34
C GLY A 248 -18.69 -29.66 22.39
N ASP A 249 -19.29 -30.78 21.98
CA ASP A 249 -20.72 -31.01 21.70
C ASP A 249 -21.60 -29.95 21.00
N ALA A 250 -21.06 -29.15 20.07
CA ALA A 250 -21.85 -28.28 19.20
C ALA A 250 -21.71 -28.60 17.69
N ALA A 251 -21.64 -29.88 17.35
CA ALA A 251 -21.50 -30.41 16.00
C ALA A 251 -22.81 -30.37 15.17
N ALA A 252 -23.41 -29.18 15.00
CA ALA A 252 -24.57 -29.00 14.10
C ALA A 252 -24.50 -27.77 13.19
N ALA A 253 -23.38 -27.05 13.14
CA ALA A 253 -23.14 -26.04 12.12
C ALA A 253 -22.37 -26.68 10.95
N THR A 254 -23.05 -26.84 9.82
CA THR A 254 -22.45 -27.34 8.57
C THR A 254 -21.20 -26.51 8.22
N PRO A 255 -20.04 -27.15 7.98
CA PRO A 255 -18.86 -26.41 7.56
C PRO A 255 -19.11 -25.84 6.16
N LEU A 256 -19.26 -24.51 6.07
CA LEU A 256 -19.14 -23.81 4.81
C LEU A 256 -17.78 -24.20 4.22
N SER A 257 -17.81 -24.89 3.08
CA SER A 257 -16.61 -25.35 2.40
C SER A 257 -15.65 -24.17 2.20
N PHE A 258 -14.34 -24.41 2.30
CA PHE A 258 -13.28 -23.43 2.00
C PHE A 258 -13.52 -22.64 0.70
N ALA A 259 -14.22 -23.25 -0.28
CA ALA A 259 -14.65 -22.63 -1.52
C ALA A 259 -15.73 -21.54 -1.36
N ALA A 260 -16.62 -21.63 -0.37
CA ALA A 260 -17.63 -20.61 -0.07
C ALA A 260 -17.00 -19.38 0.61
N TRP A 261 -16.05 -19.59 1.53
CA TRP A 261 -15.26 -18.51 2.15
C TRP A 261 -14.44 -17.74 1.11
N ILE A 262 -13.82 -18.44 0.14
CA ILE A 262 -13.12 -17.81 -0.99
C ILE A 262 -14.08 -16.99 -1.87
N ARG A 263 -15.34 -17.40 -2.03
CA ARG A 263 -16.32 -16.64 -2.81
C ARG A 263 -16.80 -15.37 -2.11
N GLU A 264 -16.99 -15.39 -0.79
CA GLU A 264 -17.51 -14.24 -0.04
C GLU A 264 -16.41 -13.23 0.35
N VAL A 265 -15.21 -13.70 0.71
CA VAL A 265 -14.09 -12.84 1.16
C VAL A 265 -12.97 -12.75 0.12
N GLY A 266 -12.78 -13.80 -0.69
CA GLY A 266 -11.44 -14.21 -1.14
C GLY A 266 -11.06 -14.02 -2.60
N LEU A 267 -11.90 -13.43 -3.48
CA LEU A 267 -11.50 -13.20 -4.88
C LEU A 267 -11.21 -11.75 -5.23
N SER A 268 -11.74 -10.76 -4.52
CA SER A 268 -11.48 -9.35 -4.88
C SER A 268 -10.03 -8.95 -4.55
N ALA A 269 -9.59 -9.06 -3.30
CA ALA A 269 -8.27 -8.62 -2.87
C ALA A 269 -7.09 -9.23 -3.68
N PRO A 270 -7.01 -10.55 -3.90
CA PRO A 270 -5.92 -11.13 -4.71
C PRO A 270 -6.03 -10.76 -6.19
N VAL A 271 -7.23 -10.62 -6.77
CA VAL A 271 -7.41 -10.16 -8.17
C VAL A 271 -6.98 -8.71 -8.34
N TRP A 272 -7.29 -7.85 -7.38
CA TRP A 272 -6.85 -6.45 -7.37
C TRP A 272 -5.34 -6.32 -7.16
N ALA A 273 -4.74 -7.13 -6.30
CA ALA A 273 -3.29 -7.20 -6.13
C ALA A 273 -2.59 -7.68 -7.41
N LEU A 274 -3.15 -8.69 -8.09
CA LEU A 274 -2.65 -9.19 -9.38
C LEU A 274 -2.77 -8.16 -10.49
N ALA A 275 -3.92 -7.49 -10.59
CA ALA A 275 -4.15 -6.46 -11.58
C ALA A 275 -3.23 -5.25 -11.37
N THR A 276 -3.05 -4.84 -10.12
CA THR A 276 -2.13 -3.74 -9.83
C THR A 276 -0.69 -4.17 -10.10
N GLY A 277 -0.30 -5.39 -9.71
CA GLY A 277 0.98 -5.98 -10.09
C GLY A 277 1.23 -5.99 -11.61
N LEU A 278 0.22 -6.31 -12.42
CA LEU A 278 0.27 -6.29 -13.88
C LEU A 278 0.42 -4.88 -14.46
N VAL A 279 -0.30 -3.88 -13.93
CA VAL A 279 -0.18 -2.48 -14.35
C VAL A 279 1.21 -1.94 -14.02
N LEU A 280 1.74 -2.28 -12.85
CA LEU A 280 3.08 -1.86 -12.42
C LEU A 280 4.19 -2.56 -13.20
N PHE A 281 4.01 -3.85 -13.48
CA PHE A 281 4.85 -4.58 -14.42
C PHE A 281 4.85 -3.90 -15.78
N ALA A 282 3.68 -3.45 -16.25
CA ALA A 282 3.56 -2.81 -17.55
C ALA A 282 4.29 -1.45 -17.63
N LEU A 283 4.15 -0.62 -16.58
CA LEU A 283 4.81 0.67 -16.46
C LEU A 283 6.34 0.55 -16.29
N GLY A 284 6.79 -0.44 -15.49
CA GLY A 284 8.21 -0.72 -15.28
C GLY A 284 8.89 -1.23 -16.54
N TYR A 285 8.29 -2.22 -17.21
CA TYR A 285 8.79 -2.80 -18.47
C TYR A 285 8.94 -1.75 -19.57
N GLY A 286 7.96 -0.85 -19.66
CA GLY A 286 7.93 0.21 -20.63
C GLY A 286 9.06 1.23 -20.54
N ARG A 287 9.51 1.52 -19.32
CA ARG A 287 10.55 2.51 -19.07
C ARG A 287 11.93 2.02 -19.49
N GLU A 288 12.18 0.72 -19.40
CA GLU A 288 13.45 0.09 -19.73
C GLU A 288 13.62 -0.10 -21.25
N GLN A 289 12.51 -0.36 -21.97
CA GLN A 289 12.52 -0.53 -23.43
C GLN A 289 12.63 0.80 -24.22
N ARG A 290 12.57 1.98 -23.56
CA ARG A 290 12.49 3.33 -24.20
C ARG A 290 11.39 3.49 -25.28
N ARG A 291 10.55 2.48 -25.50
CA ARG A 291 9.41 2.47 -26.42
C ARG A 291 8.26 1.76 -25.74
N LEU A 292 7.52 2.49 -24.91
CA LEU A 292 6.18 2.06 -24.56
C LEU A 292 5.33 2.19 -25.81
N SER A 293 4.86 1.07 -26.36
CA SER A 293 3.79 1.14 -27.34
C SER A 293 2.56 1.73 -26.61
N PRO A 294 1.89 2.75 -27.18
CA PRO A 294 0.68 3.35 -26.60
C PRO A 294 -0.36 2.31 -26.20
N GLY A 295 -0.39 1.20 -26.93
CA GLY A 295 -1.21 0.03 -26.67
C GLY A 295 -1.08 -0.62 -25.32
N PHE A 296 0.14 -0.71 -24.81
CA PHE A 296 0.40 -1.38 -23.54
C PHE A 296 -0.09 -0.53 -22.36
N VAL A 297 0.04 0.80 -22.48
CA VAL A 297 -0.54 1.76 -21.54
C VAL A 297 -2.07 1.70 -21.60
N LEU A 298 -2.66 1.66 -22.79
CA LEU A 298 -4.11 1.55 -22.99
C LEU A 298 -4.67 0.21 -22.48
N ALA A 299 -3.95 -0.90 -22.61
CA ALA A 299 -4.35 -2.18 -22.05
C ALA A 299 -4.34 -2.16 -20.51
N GLY A 300 -3.31 -1.56 -19.90
CA GLY A 300 -3.25 -1.37 -18.45
C GLY A 300 -4.38 -0.47 -17.93
N LEU A 301 -4.65 0.65 -18.63
CA LEU A 301 -5.78 1.53 -18.34
C LEU A 301 -7.12 0.83 -18.51
N GLY A 302 -7.26 0.01 -19.56
CA GLY A 302 -8.44 -0.82 -19.81
C GLY A 302 -8.72 -1.77 -18.65
N VAL A 303 -7.70 -2.47 -18.14
CA VAL A 303 -7.83 -3.35 -16.95
C VAL A 303 -8.23 -2.55 -15.71
N VAL A 304 -7.63 -1.38 -15.46
CA VAL A 304 -8.00 -0.52 -14.32
C VAL A 304 -9.46 -0.04 -14.41
N VAL A 305 -9.91 0.38 -15.59
CA VAL A 305 -11.31 0.81 -15.82
C VAL A 305 -12.27 -0.36 -15.63
N LEU A 306 -11.93 -1.54 -16.14
CA LEU A 306 -12.74 -2.76 -16.03
C LEU A 306 -12.91 -3.19 -14.57
N LEU A 307 -11.86 -3.02 -13.77
CA LEU A 307 -11.88 -3.34 -12.36
C LEU A 307 -12.62 -2.26 -11.54
N LEU A 308 -12.43 -0.97 -11.84
CA LEU A 308 -13.21 0.12 -11.25
C LEU A 308 -14.71 -0.08 -11.50
N ALA A 309 -15.08 -0.55 -12.69
CA ALA A 309 -16.45 -0.89 -13.03
C ALA A 309 -17.02 -2.07 -12.23
N GLN A 310 -16.17 -3.02 -11.80
CA GLN A 310 -16.56 -4.15 -10.95
C GLN A 310 -16.73 -3.76 -9.46
N ALA A 311 -16.00 -2.72 -9.02
CA ALA A 311 -16.10 -2.16 -7.68
C ALA A 311 -17.37 -1.30 -7.47
N LEU A 312 -18.06 -0.90 -8.54
CA LEU A 312 -19.29 -0.13 -8.43
C LEU A 312 -20.42 -0.98 -7.81
N PRO A 313 -21.33 -0.36 -7.02
CA PRO A 313 -22.52 -1.04 -6.51
C PRO A 313 -23.31 -1.66 -7.67
N ALA A 314 -24.03 -2.76 -7.42
CA ALA A 314 -24.70 -3.53 -8.48
C ALA A 314 -25.60 -2.67 -9.40
N ALA A 315 -26.21 -1.60 -8.85
CA ALA A 315 -27.03 -0.64 -9.59
C ALA A 315 -26.26 0.18 -10.65
N TYR A 316 -24.93 0.25 -10.55
CA TYR A 316 -24.05 1.05 -11.42
C TYR A 316 -23.06 0.21 -12.22
N ARG A 317 -23.16 -1.13 -12.18
CA ARG A 317 -22.29 -1.99 -12.98
C ARG A 317 -22.70 -1.90 -14.46
N PRO A 318 -21.76 -1.66 -15.39
CA PRO A 318 -22.07 -1.71 -16.80
C PRO A 318 -22.51 -3.13 -17.19
N PRO A 319 -23.43 -3.29 -18.15
CA PRO A 319 -23.87 -4.61 -18.57
C PRO A 319 -22.68 -5.43 -19.09
N PRO A 320 -22.67 -6.76 -18.88
CA PRO A 320 -21.53 -7.62 -19.20
C PRO A 320 -21.10 -7.54 -20.67
N SER A 321 -22.02 -7.21 -21.57
CA SER A 321 -21.72 -6.93 -22.98
C SER A 321 -20.79 -5.73 -23.19
N THR A 322 -20.91 -4.66 -22.40
CA THR A 322 -20.03 -3.48 -22.47
C THR A 322 -18.61 -3.81 -22.01
N VAL A 323 -18.49 -4.66 -20.99
CA VAL A 323 -17.20 -5.14 -20.47
C VAL A 323 -16.48 -6.02 -21.49
N VAL A 324 -17.22 -6.94 -22.13
CA VAL A 324 -16.68 -7.81 -23.20
C VAL A 324 -16.31 -7.00 -24.44
N LEU A 325 -17.07 -5.97 -24.78
CA LEU A 325 -16.75 -5.07 -25.90
C LEU A 325 -15.47 -4.27 -25.65
N LEU A 326 -15.27 -3.72 -24.46
CA LEU A 326 -14.05 -2.98 -24.11
C LEU A 326 -12.81 -3.89 -24.08
N ALA A 327 -12.94 -5.10 -23.54
CA ALA A 327 -11.88 -6.10 -23.55
C ALA A 327 -11.57 -6.59 -24.98
N GLY A 328 -12.61 -6.83 -25.78
CA GLY A 328 -12.51 -7.24 -27.18
C GLY A 328 -11.84 -6.18 -28.06
N PHE A 329 -12.15 -4.90 -27.85
CA PHE A 329 -11.51 -3.79 -28.57
C PHE A 329 -10.01 -3.69 -28.24
N GLY A 330 -9.65 -3.84 -26.96
CA GLY A 330 -8.25 -3.87 -26.54
C GLY A 330 -7.47 -5.05 -27.15
N ALA A 331 -8.07 -6.24 -27.17
CA ALA A 331 -7.46 -7.44 -27.74
C ALA A 331 -7.32 -7.38 -29.28
N ALA A 332 -8.35 -6.93 -29.99
CA ALA A 332 -8.32 -6.78 -31.44
C ALA A 332 -7.28 -5.75 -31.89
N TRP A 333 -7.18 -4.63 -31.16
CA TRP A 333 -6.19 -3.60 -31.43
C TRP A 333 -4.76 -4.08 -31.16
N LEU A 334 -4.53 -4.87 -30.09
CA LEU A 334 -3.23 -5.50 -29.81
C LEU A 334 -2.82 -6.51 -30.90
N LEU A 335 -3.78 -7.29 -31.40
CA LEU A 335 -3.56 -8.22 -32.51
C LEU A 335 -3.14 -7.46 -33.79
N GLU A 336 -3.84 -6.36 -34.11
CA GLU A 336 -3.53 -5.55 -35.29
C GLU A 336 -2.13 -4.93 -35.22
N GLN A 337 -1.72 -4.42 -34.05
CA GLN A 337 -0.37 -3.89 -33.86
C GLN A 337 0.70 -4.96 -34.00
N SER A 338 0.45 -6.16 -33.46
CA SER A 338 1.36 -7.31 -33.58
C SER A 338 1.54 -7.73 -35.04
N LEU A 339 0.46 -7.70 -35.83
CA LEU A 339 0.51 -7.99 -37.26
C LEU A 339 1.24 -6.90 -38.06
N ARG A 340 1.14 -5.63 -37.66
CA ARG A 340 1.89 -4.53 -38.30
C ARG A 340 3.39 -4.63 -38.04
N THR A 341 3.81 -5.08 -36.85
CA THR A 341 5.23 -5.30 -36.53
C THR A 341 5.83 -6.51 -37.24
N LEU A 342 4.99 -7.46 -37.65
CA LEU A 342 5.42 -8.67 -38.37
C LEU A 342 5.43 -8.50 -39.89
N ARG A 343 4.98 -7.36 -40.43
CA ARG A 343 5.18 -7.08 -41.86
C ARG A 343 6.66 -6.79 -42.09
N PRO A 344 7.39 -7.65 -42.82
CA PRO A 344 8.75 -7.32 -43.22
C PRO A 344 8.70 -6.02 -44.03
N SER A 345 9.56 -5.07 -43.68
CA SER A 345 9.79 -3.89 -44.50
C SER A 345 10.19 -4.37 -45.89
N ALA A 346 9.29 -4.19 -46.85
CA ALA A 346 9.59 -4.50 -48.25
C ALA A 346 10.85 -3.71 -48.65
N PRO A 347 11.81 -4.36 -49.34
CA PRO A 347 13.05 -3.72 -49.76
C PRO A 347 12.82 -2.57 -50.75
#